data_AF-A0A1J5PI34-F1
#
_entry.id   AF-A0A1J5PI34-F1
#
_cell.length_a   1.000
_cell.length_b   1.000
_cell.length_c   1.000
_cell.angle_alpha   90.00
_cell.angle_beta   90.00
_cell.angle_gamma   90.00
#
_symmetry.space_group_name_H-M   'P 1'
#
loop_
_entity.id
_entity.type
_entity.pdbx_description
1 polymer ?
#
loop_
_entity_poly.entity_id
_entity_poly.type
_entity_poly.pdbx_seq_one_letter_code
_entity_poly.pdbx_strand_id
1 'polypeptide(L)'
;MDARFLDALQVGSNSPFADANGNVQIVPGDRIPAIPRNRVKAGIDYSITDAFKVGGDALYVSSQYFVGDESNQAQRLPSYAVFNLHASYQINKTFQVYGRMDNVFDNRYATYGTFFDTGAVPNFANGGAPFTDPRSLSPARPRAIYAGLKAAF
;
A
#
# COMPACT_ATOMS: atom_id res chain seq x y z
N MET A 1 3.80 1.52 14.08
CA MET A 1 4.35 0.62 15.10
C MET A 1 5.85 0.51 14.87
N ASP A 2 6.68 0.47 15.92
CA ASP A 2 8.14 0.31 15.79
C ASP A 2 8.51 -1.14 16.14
N ALA A 3 8.35 -2.04 15.17
CA ALA A 3 8.61 -3.47 15.33
C ALA A 3 10.03 -3.80 14.86
N ARG A 4 10.83 -4.42 15.73
CA ARG A 4 12.26 -4.69 15.49
C ARG A 4 12.64 -6.10 15.92
N PHE A 5 13.66 -6.65 15.27
CA PHE A 5 14.33 -7.86 15.71
C PHE A 5 15.14 -7.59 16.98
N LEU A 6 15.02 -8.49 17.94
CA LEU A 6 15.74 -8.43 19.22
C LEU A 6 17.03 -9.24 19.20
N ASP A 7 17.06 -10.30 18.40
CA ASP A 7 18.18 -11.23 18.29
C ASP A 7 18.72 -11.26 16.86
N ALA A 8 20.00 -11.59 16.74
CA ALA A 8 20.62 -11.86 15.45
C ALA A 8 20.18 -13.23 14.94
N LEU A 9 19.79 -13.31 13.67
CA LEU A 9 19.43 -14.57 13.03
C LEU A 9 19.61 -14.48 11.50
N GLN A 10 19.65 -15.64 10.85
CA GLN A 10 19.70 -15.75 9.39
C GLN A 10 18.37 -16.28 8.87
N VAL A 11 17.84 -15.65 7.82
CA VAL A 11 16.60 -16.05 7.16
C VAL A 11 16.84 -16.16 5.67
N GLY A 12 16.24 -17.18 5.04
CA GLY A 12 16.20 -17.31 3.59
C GLY A 12 15.45 -16.15 2.95
N SER A 13 16.02 -15.57 1.90
CA SER A 13 15.47 -14.40 1.21
C SER A 13 15.89 -14.33 -0.25
N ASN A 14 15.01 -13.76 -1.09
CA ASN A 14 15.30 -13.41 -2.48
C ASN A 14 15.82 -11.97 -2.64
N SER A 15 16.16 -11.30 -1.54
CA SER A 15 16.73 -9.96 -1.56
C SER A 15 18.06 -9.94 -2.33
N PRO A 16 18.39 -8.86 -3.05
CA PRO A 16 19.69 -8.70 -3.70
C PRO A 16 20.87 -8.66 -2.71
N PHE A 17 20.60 -8.62 -1.41
CA PHE A 17 21.61 -8.66 -0.34
C PHE A 17 21.75 -10.05 0.30
N ALA A 18 21.06 -11.07 -0.22
CA ALA A 18 21.23 -12.45 0.23
C ALA A 18 22.65 -12.96 -0.08
N ASP A 19 23.19 -13.78 0.81
CA ASP A 19 24.48 -14.43 0.65
C ASP A 19 24.44 -15.57 -0.39
N ALA A 20 25.57 -16.25 -0.58
CA ALA A 20 25.67 -17.37 -1.53
C ALA A 20 24.74 -18.56 -1.19
N ASN A 21 24.24 -18.63 0.05
CA ASN A 21 23.28 -19.65 0.49
C ASN A 21 21.82 -19.15 0.40
N GLY A 22 21.59 -17.94 -0.11
CA GLY A 22 20.28 -17.32 -0.22
C GLY A 22 19.74 -16.79 1.10
N ASN A 23 20.61 -16.46 2.07
CA ASN A 23 20.20 -15.94 3.37
C ASN A 23 20.59 -14.48 3.57
N VAL A 24 19.77 -13.72 4.29
CA VAL A 24 20.11 -12.39 4.79
C VAL A 24 20.46 -12.47 6.27
N GLN A 25 21.48 -11.71 6.67
CA GLN A 25 21.88 -11.57 8.07
C GLN A 25 21.08 -10.45 8.72
N ILE A 26 20.32 -10.80 9.76
CA ILE A 26 19.58 -9.84 10.58
C ILE A 26 20.39 -9.53 11.82
N VAL A 27 20.42 -8.27 12.22
CA VAL A 27 21.03 -7.82 13.48
C VAL A 27 19.97 -7.19 14.41
N PRO A 28 20.18 -7.24 15.73
CA PRO A 28 19.31 -6.57 16.69
C PRO A 28 19.12 -5.09 16.33
N GLY A 29 17.87 -4.65 16.25
CA GLY A 29 17.51 -3.29 15.85
C GLY A 29 17.04 -3.14 14.41
N ASP A 30 17.28 -4.13 13.54
CA ASP A 30 16.65 -4.19 12.23
C ASP A 30 15.12 -4.25 12.38
N ARG A 31 14.41 -3.61 11.47
CA ARG A 31 12.96 -3.50 11.47
C ARG A 31 12.33 -4.63 10.71
N ILE A 32 11.24 -5.14 11.28
CA ILE A 32 10.42 -6.16 10.64
C ILE A 32 9.77 -5.56 9.37
N PRO A 33 9.99 -6.16 8.18
CA PRO A 33 9.40 -5.67 6.94
C PRO A 33 7.87 -5.67 6.91
N ALA A 34 7.30 -4.97 5.93
CA ALA A 34 5.85 -4.78 5.76
C ALA A 34 5.09 -4.09 6.92
N ILE A 35 5.79 -3.65 7.98
CA ILE A 35 5.19 -2.91 9.09
C ILE A 35 5.56 -1.42 8.98
N PRO A 36 4.61 -0.54 8.58
CA PRO A 36 4.89 0.89 8.53
C PRO A 36 5.00 1.49 9.94
N ARG A 37 5.93 2.42 10.10
CA ARG A 37 6.15 3.11 11.37
C ARG A 37 4.95 3.94 11.79
N ASN A 38 4.36 4.68 10.85
CA ASN A 38 3.21 5.53 11.08
C ASN A 38 2.13 5.22 10.05
N ARG A 39 0.90 5.06 10.54
CA ARG A 39 -0.30 4.96 9.72
C ARG A 39 -1.35 5.84 10.35
N VAL A 40 -1.76 6.87 9.61
CA VAL A 40 -2.76 7.85 10.07
C VAL A 40 -3.95 7.75 9.13
N LYS A 41 -5.14 7.56 9.69
CA LYS A 41 -6.40 7.64 8.97
C LYS A 41 -7.26 8.70 9.64
N ALA A 42 -7.70 9.68 8.87
CA ALA A 42 -8.60 10.73 9.31
C ALA A 42 -9.80 10.78 8.36
N GLY A 43 -10.99 11.01 8.90
CA GLY A 43 -12.22 11.17 8.13
C GLY A 43 -13.05 12.28 8.74
N ILE A 44 -13.66 13.09 7.88
CA ILE A 44 -14.55 14.18 8.30
C ILE A 44 -15.81 14.09 7.45
N ASP A 45 -16.96 14.16 8.12
CA ASP A 45 -18.27 14.25 7.50
C ASP A 45 -18.95 15.53 7.98
N TYR A 46 -19.59 16.23 7.05
CA TYR A 46 -20.29 17.47 7.31
C TYR A 46 -21.67 17.46 6.64
N SER A 47 -22.71 17.70 7.44
CA SER A 47 -24.07 17.91 6.96
C SER A 47 -24.24 19.38 6.60
N ILE A 48 -24.23 19.68 5.29
CA ILE A 48 -24.47 21.04 4.80
C ILE A 48 -25.94 21.42 5.01
N THR A 49 -26.84 20.47 4.81
CA THR A 49 -28.27 20.56 5.14
C THR A 49 -28.76 19.23 5.69
N ASP A 50 -30.01 19.15 6.13
CA ASP A 50 -30.64 17.87 6.53
C ASP A 50 -30.65 16.82 5.41
N ALA A 51 -30.67 17.29 4.14
CA ALA A 51 -30.69 16.44 2.96
C ALA A 51 -29.30 16.21 2.35
N PHE A 52 -28.33 17.12 2.53
CA PHE A 52 -27.05 17.07 1.84
C PHE A 52 -25.87 16.89 2.79
N LYS A 53 -25.09 15.82 2.56
CA LYS A 53 -23.88 15.50 3.31
C LYS A 53 -22.68 15.38 2.39
N VAL A 54 -21.56 15.90 2.84
CA VAL A 54 -20.26 15.76 2.19
C VAL A 54 -19.24 15.27 3.19
N GLY A 55 -18.24 14.57 2.72
CA GLY A 55 -17.16 14.13 3.58
C GLY A 55 -15.91 13.79 2.78
N GLY A 56 -14.85 13.52 3.51
CA GLY A 56 -13.58 13.11 2.95
C GLY A 56 -12.77 12.29 3.92
N ASP A 57 -11.96 11.39 3.36
CA ASP A 57 -11.03 10.54 4.07
C ASP A 57 -9.60 10.84 3.61
N ALA A 58 -8.66 10.87 4.55
CA ALA A 58 -7.24 10.89 4.30
C ALA A 58 -6.57 9.66 4.93
N LEU A 59 -5.70 8.99 4.17
CA LEU A 59 -4.85 7.90 4.64
C LEU A 59 -3.40 8.26 4.34
N TYR A 60 -2.55 8.28 5.37
CA TYR A 60 -1.11 8.36 5.23
C TYR A 60 -0.45 7.09 5.77
N VAL A 61 0.48 6.54 5.01
CA VAL A 61 1.31 5.39 5.40
C VAL A 61 2.77 5.74 5.15
N SER A 62 3.59 5.68 6.20
CA SER A 62 5.03 5.94 6.09
C SER A 62 5.76 4.85 5.30
N SER A 63 6.98 5.15 4.84
CA SER A 63 7.84 4.16 4.16
C SER A 63 8.05 2.89 4.98
N GLN A 64 8.16 1.75 4.31
CA GLN A 64 8.39 0.44 4.93
C GLN A 64 9.42 -0.37 4.13
N TYR A 65 10.01 -1.39 4.74
CA TYR A 65 10.91 -2.31 4.04
C TYR A 65 10.11 -3.34 3.24
N PHE A 66 10.73 -3.83 2.16
CA PHE A 66 10.20 -4.91 1.31
C PHE A 66 10.26 -6.23 2.08
N VAL A 67 9.26 -7.09 1.88
CA VAL A 67 9.33 -8.46 2.43
C VAL A 67 10.49 -9.21 1.80
N GLY A 68 11.29 -9.91 2.62
CA GLY A 68 12.59 -10.45 2.24
C GLY A 68 13.77 -9.50 2.49
N ASP A 69 13.56 -8.23 2.89
CA ASP A 69 14.67 -7.35 3.30
C ASP A 69 14.70 -7.18 4.83
N GLU A 70 14.76 -8.31 5.53
CA GLU A 70 14.87 -8.36 6.99
C GLU A 70 16.18 -7.73 7.49
N SER A 71 17.24 -7.71 6.67
CA SER A 71 18.50 -6.99 6.95
C SER A 71 18.43 -5.48 6.71
N ASN A 72 17.30 -4.98 6.19
CA ASN A 72 17.02 -3.53 6.03
C ASN A 72 18.01 -2.76 5.14
N GLN A 73 18.60 -3.44 4.16
CA GLN A 73 19.64 -2.88 3.29
C GLN A 73 19.08 -2.30 2.00
N ALA A 74 17.91 -2.78 1.56
CA ALA A 74 17.28 -2.28 0.34
C ALA A 74 16.68 -0.89 0.53
N GLN A 75 16.50 -0.18 -0.59
CA GLN A 75 15.72 1.04 -0.59
C GLN A 75 14.28 0.72 -0.18
N ARG A 76 13.77 1.48 0.80
CA ARG A 76 12.41 1.30 1.33
C ARG A 76 11.33 1.53 0.26
N LEU A 77 10.23 0.82 0.40
CA LEU A 77 8.98 1.13 -0.28
C LEU A 77 8.55 2.56 0.15
N PRO A 78 8.33 3.49 -0.80
CA PRO A 78 8.01 4.88 -0.48
C PRO A 78 6.74 5.03 0.36
N SER A 79 6.70 6.07 1.19
CA SER A 79 5.46 6.48 1.86
C SER A 79 4.43 6.96 0.85
N TYR A 80 3.15 6.87 1.20
CA TYR A 80 2.07 7.40 0.36
C TYR A 80 0.98 8.07 1.19
N ALA A 81 0.30 9.03 0.56
CA ALA A 81 -0.91 9.66 1.05
C ALA A 81 -2.02 9.53 0.01
N VAL A 82 -3.24 9.24 0.45
CA VAL A 82 -4.42 9.10 -0.41
C VAL A 82 -5.57 9.88 0.21
N PHE A 83 -6.26 10.64 -0.63
CA PHE A 83 -7.42 11.43 -0.25
C PHE A 83 -8.62 10.95 -1.05
N ASN A 84 -9.73 10.71 -0.36
CA ASN A 84 -11.00 10.33 -0.95
C ASN A 84 -12.06 11.35 -0.55
N LEU A 85 -13.04 11.54 -1.42
CA LEU A 85 -14.18 12.41 -1.18
C LEU A 85 -15.46 11.62 -1.40
N HIS A 86 -16.49 11.95 -0.65
CA HIS A 86 -17.83 11.43 -0.86
C HIS A 86 -18.88 12.49 -0.58
N ALA A 87 -20.00 12.36 -1.27
CA ALA A 87 -21.15 13.23 -1.10
C ALA A 87 -22.43 12.40 -1.25
N SER A 88 -23.48 12.81 -0.56
CA SER A 88 -24.77 12.17 -0.68
C SER A 88 -25.91 13.18 -0.49
N TYR A 89 -26.99 12.98 -1.23
CA TYR A 89 -28.17 13.82 -1.22
C TYR A 89 -29.43 12.99 -1.06
N GLN A 90 -30.19 13.28 -0.01
CA GLN A 90 -31.46 12.65 0.30
C GLN A 90 -32.56 13.33 -0.52
N ILE A 91 -33.16 12.61 -1.47
CA ILE A 91 -34.26 13.13 -2.29
C ILE A 91 -35.56 13.13 -1.46
N ASN A 92 -35.82 12.03 -0.76
CA ASN A 92 -36.95 11.87 0.15
C ASN A 92 -36.64 10.74 1.16
N LYS A 93 -37.60 10.33 2.00
CA LYS A 93 -37.38 9.27 3.00
C LYS A 93 -36.96 7.91 2.41
N THR A 94 -37.23 7.69 1.13
CA THR A 94 -36.98 6.43 0.43
C THR A 94 -35.71 6.47 -0.41
N PHE A 95 -35.44 7.57 -1.12
CA PHE A 95 -34.37 7.66 -2.13
C PHE A 95 -33.23 8.60 -1.72
N GLN A 96 -32.01 8.14 -1.93
CA GLN A 96 -30.77 8.88 -1.73
C GLN A 96 -29.83 8.66 -2.92
N VAL A 97 -29.27 9.74 -3.48
CA VAL A 97 -28.18 9.64 -4.45
C VAL A 97 -26.85 9.88 -3.76
N TYR A 98 -25.79 9.23 -4.21
CA TYR A 98 -24.45 9.42 -3.66
C TYR A 98 -23.39 9.37 -4.74
N GLY A 99 -22.27 10.02 -4.45
CA GLY A 99 -21.06 10.01 -5.26
C GLY A 99 -19.84 9.83 -4.36
N ARG A 100 -18.82 9.14 -4.88
CA ARG A 100 -17.53 8.95 -4.23
C ARG A 100 -16.41 9.07 -5.25
N MET A 101 -15.35 9.76 -4.89
CA MET A 101 -14.12 9.84 -5.64
C MET A 101 -12.98 9.31 -4.76
N ASP A 102 -12.39 8.20 -5.17
CA ASP A 102 -11.21 7.63 -4.54
C ASP A 102 -9.94 8.16 -5.19
N ASN A 103 -8.92 8.40 -4.36
CA ASN A 103 -7.60 8.87 -4.79
C ASN A 103 -7.71 10.13 -5.67
N VAL A 104 -8.27 11.20 -5.11
CA VAL A 104 -8.60 12.47 -5.79
C VAL A 104 -7.39 13.06 -6.52
N PHE A 105 -6.19 12.93 -5.93
CA PHE A 105 -4.94 13.42 -6.51
C PHE A 105 -4.23 12.42 -7.43
N ASP A 106 -4.83 11.26 -7.69
CA ASP A 106 -4.31 10.20 -8.56
C ASP A 106 -2.89 9.75 -8.23
N ASN A 107 -2.60 9.65 -6.93
CA ASN A 107 -1.31 9.19 -6.45
C ASN A 107 -1.07 7.74 -6.92
N ARG A 108 0.10 7.47 -7.49
CA ARG A 108 0.53 6.14 -7.93
C ARG A 108 1.49 5.58 -6.89
N TYR A 109 0.99 4.63 -6.12
CA TYR A 109 1.73 4.03 -5.01
C TYR A 109 1.54 2.51 -5.02
N ALA A 110 2.41 1.81 -4.32
CA ALA A 110 2.26 0.38 -4.07
C ALA A 110 1.99 0.16 -2.57
N THR A 111 1.07 -0.75 -2.27
CA THR A 111 0.69 -1.09 -0.89
C THR A 111 1.57 -2.18 -0.29
N TYR A 112 2.28 -2.92 -1.15
CA TYR A 112 3.12 -4.03 -0.78
C TYR A 112 4.29 -4.17 -1.76
N GLY A 113 5.41 -4.67 -1.27
CA GLY A 113 6.59 -4.99 -2.07
C GLY A 113 7.33 -6.17 -1.48
N THR A 114 7.82 -7.06 -2.34
CA THR A 114 8.64 -8.23 -2.00
C THR A 114 9.72 -8.44 -3.04
N PHE A 115 10.66 -9.33 -2.77
CA PHE A 115 11.59 -9.83 -3.78
C PHE A 115 11.16 -11.19 -4.35
N PHE A 116 11.53 -11.44 -5.60
CA PHE A 116 11.39 -12.74 -6.24
C PHE A 116 12.75 -13.21 -6.77
N ASP A 117 12.92 -14.52 -6.92
CA ASP A 117 14.11 -15.09 -7.56
C ASP A 117 14.07 -14.81 -9.07
N THR A 118 15.01 -14.00 -9.53
CA THR A 118 15.15 -13.55 -10.92
C THR A 118 15.49 -14.67 -11.91
N GLY A 119 16.00 -15.80 -11.43
CA GLY A 119 16.33 -16.99 -12.21
C GLY A 119 15.21 -18.05 -12.22
N ALA A 120 14.30 -18.02 -11.25
CA ALA A 120 13.19 -18.97 -11.17
C ALA A 120 12.09 -18.73 -12.24
N VAL A 121 12.05 -17.54 -12.82
CA VAL A 121 11.03 -17.16 -13.82
C VAL A 121 11.70 -16.83 -15.16
N PRO A 122 11.35 -17.52 -16.25
CA PRO A 122 11.91 -17.22 -17.56
C PRO A 122 11.45 -15.85 -18.07
N ASN A 123 12.40 -14.99 -18.42
CA ASN A 123 12.13 -13.67 -18.98
C ASN A 123 11.95 -13.74 -20.51
N PHE A 124 10.76 -14.15 -20.95
CA PHE A 124 10.45 -14.29 -22.38
C PHE A 124 10.56 -12.97 -23.16
N ALA A 125 10.41 -11.83 -22.50
CA ALA A 125 10.53 -10.51 -23.12
C ALA A 125 11.98 -10.10 -23.40
N ASN A 126 12.97 -10.74 -22.75
CA ASN A 126 14.40 -10.42 -22.91
C ASN A 126 15.21 -11.66 -23.33
N GLY A 127 14.67 -12.48 -24.23
CA GLY A 127 15.38 -13.64 -24.78
C GLY A 127 15.77 -14.71 -23.75
N GLY A 128 15.09 -14.76 -22.60
CA GLY A 128 15.37 -15.70 -21.52
C GLY A 128 16.44 -15.25 -20.51
N ALA A 129 17.01 -14.04 -20.65
CA ALA A 129 17.99 -13.53 -19.70
C ALA A 129 17.35 -13.20 -18.33
N PRO A 130 18.02 -13.48 -17.19
CA PRO A 130 17.46 -13.20 -15.86
C PRO A 130 17.02 -11.74 -15.69
N PHE A 131 16.03 -11.52 -14.82
CA PHE A 131 15.60 -10.16 -14.47
C PHE A 131 16.71 -9.41 -13.73
N THR A 132 16.88 -8.12 -14.01
CA THR A 132 17.86 -7.25 -13.33
C THR A 132 17.28 -6.58 -12.08
N ASP A 133 15.96 -6.52 -11.97
CA ASP A 133 15.25 -5.97 -10.82
C ASP A 133 14.43 -7.07 -10.15
N PRO A 134 14.83 -7.53 -8.94
CA PRO A 134 14.11 -8.57 -8.21
C PRO A 134 12.85 -8.06 -7.51
N ARG A 135 12.50 -6.78 -7.62
CA ARG A 135 11.36 -6.20 -6.89
C ARG A 135 10.04 -6.55 -7.57
N SER A 136 9.13 -7.09 -6.78
CA SER A 136 7.72 -7.23 -7.11
C SER A 136 6.91 -6.26 -6.25
N LEU A 137 6.04 -5.48 -6.90
CA LEU A 137 5.22 -4.46 -6.27
C LEU A 137 3.74 -4.76 -6.49
N SER A 138 2.91 -4.50 -5.47
CA SER A 138 1.46 -4.51 -5.60
C SER A 138 0.95 -3.07 -5.77
N PRO A 139 0.75 -2.61 -7.03
CA PRO A 139 0.28 -1.26 -7.27
C PRO A 139 -1.16 -1.10 -6.78
N ALA A 140 -1.43 0.05 -6.17
CA ALA A 140 -2.76 0.43 -5.76
C ALA A 140 -3.60 0.93 -6.95
N ARG A 141 -4.92 0.98 -6.74
CA ARG A 141 -5.83 1.50 -7.76
C ARG A 141 -5.58 2.99 -8.03
N PRO A 142 -5.63 3.42 -9.29
CA PRO A 142 -5.60 4.84 -9.67
C PRO A 142 -6.87 5.57 -9.19
N ARG A 143 -6.99 6.86 -9.55
CA ARG A 143 -8.23 7.60 -9.33
C ARG A 143 -9.46 6.82 -9.83
N ALA A 144 -10.52 6.80 -9.04
CA ALA A 144 -11.77 6.15 -9.39
C ALA A 144 -12.97 6.99 -8.94
N ILE A 145 -14.01 7.04 -9.76
CA ILE A 145 -15.25 7.79 -9.48
C ILE A 145 -16.41 6.82 -9.51
N TYR A 146 -17.25 6.88 -8.48
CA TYR A 146 -18.43 6.07 -8.30
C TYR A 146 -19.63 6.98 -8.05
N ALA A 147 -20.78 6.60 -8.58
CA ALA A 147 -22.06 7.23 -8.28
C ALA A 147 -23.14 6.15 -8.20
N GLY A 148 -24.16 6.36 -7.38
CA GLY A 148 -25.23 5.39 -7.19
C GLY A 148 -26.49 5.96 -6.56
N LEU A 149 -27.56 5.16 -6.64
CA LEU A 149 -28.83 5.40 -5.98
C LEU A 149 -29.00 4.36 -4.87
N LYS A 150 -29.49 4.79 -3.71
CA LYS A 150 -29.86 3.95 -2.58
C LYS A 150 -31.35 4.13 -2.30
N ALA A 151 -32.04 3.00 -2.08
CA ALA A 151 -33.44 2.98 -1.66
C ALA A 151 -33.56 2.30 -0.29
N ALA A 152 -34.37 2.86 0.61
CA ALA A 152 -34.71 2.27 1.91
C ALA A 152 -36.23 2.32 2.11
N PHE A 153 -36.83 1.21 2.54
CA PHE A 153 -38.28 1.03 2.72
C PHE A 153 -38.61 0.78 4.18
#